data_AF-A0A6I2ZS85-F1
#
_entry.id   AF-A0A6I2ZS85-F1
#
_cell.length_a   1.000
_cell.length_b   1.000
_cell.length_c   1.000
_cell.angle_alpha   90.00
_cell.angle_beta   90.00
_cell.angle_gamma   90.00
#
_symmetry.space_group_name_H-M   'P 1'
#
loop_
_entity.id
_entity.type
_entity.pdbx_description
1 polymer ?
#
loop_
_entity_poly.entity_id
_entity_poly.type
_entity_poly.pdbx_seq_one_letter_code
_entity_poly.pdbx_strand_id
1 'polypeptide(L)'
;MAEIEIGIGKSGRRGYSLDEVAIVPSRRTRDADEVETSWQIDAYQFDIPVIAAPLDGVSSPATAIEMGRLGGAAAVHAEGLWCRYEDPTDVLFEIAELTAQRGSGQGSETERITRMREIYSSAVQPDLIAQRVSEIREAGATVCIAVTPASTESLLSHIVRAEPDLLVIHGTVTSAEHLTDGAHEPLDLKHLVRRLEVPVLVGGCASYQAALHLMRTGAAGVLVGVGPGVASTTGRVLGVGNPQATAIADARAARMRHLDETGVYVH
;
A
#
# COMPACT_ATOMS: atom_id res chain seq x y z
N MET A 1 -25.11 -2.56 13.43
CA MET A 1 -25.22 -1.09 13.52
C MET A 1 -26.49 -0.70 12.80
N ALA A 2 -27.34 0.16 13.35
CA ALA A 2 -28.57 0.55 12.67
C ALA A 2 -28.23 1.30 11.37
N GLU A 3 -28.86 0.91 10.26
CA GLU A 3 -28.77 1.68 9.03
C GLU A 3 -29.51 3.01 9.18
N ILE A 4 -28.96 4.07 8.63
CA ILE A 4 -29.56 5.41 8.63
C ILE A 4 -30.28 5.60 7.30
N GLU A 5 -31.55 6.01 7.34
CA GLU A 5 -32.27 6.41 6.13
C GLU A 5 -31.67 7.71 5.58
N ILE A 6 -31.18 7.67 4.34
CA ILE A 6 -30.67 8.84 3.60
C ILE A 6 -31.83 9.51 2.85
N GLY A 7 -32.77 8.71 2.36
CA GLY A 7 -34.01 9.13 1.71
C GLY A 7 -34.92 7.93 1.49
N ILE A 8 -36.12 8.17 0.95
CA ILE A 8 -37.14 7.13 0.75
C ILE A 8 -36.53 5.96 -0.05
N GLY A 9 -36.44 4.78 0.58
CA GLY A 9 -35.91 3.56 -0.03
C GLY A 9 -34.38 3.49 -0.14
N LYS A 10 -33.64 4.43 0.47
CA LYS A 10 -32.17 4.42 0.48
C LYS A 10 -31.64 4.59 1.90
N SER A 11 -30.83 3.62 2.32
CA SER A 11 -30.13 3.66 3.60
C SER A 11 -28.61 3.74 3.41
N GLY A 12 -27.92 4.09 4.48
CA GLY A 12 -26.47 4.07 4.56
C GLY A 12 -25.99 3.62 5.94
N ARG A 13 -24.78 3.10 5.98
CA ARG A 13 -24.07 2.79 7.22
C ARG A 13 -23.23 3.99 7.64
N ARG A 14 -23.35 4.40 8.91
CA ARG A 14 -22.43 5.40 9.49
C ARG A 14 -21.03 4.78 9.64
N GLY A 15 -20.02 5.50 9.16
CA GLY A 15 -18.61 5.24 9.47
C GLY A 15 -18.03 6.32 10.39
N TYR A 16 -16.86 6.04 10.95
CA TYR A 16 -16.09 6.89 11.85
C TYR A 16 -14.63 6.99 11.37
N SER A 17 -14.10 8.21 11.32
CA SER A 17 -12.68 8.49 11.12
C SER A 17 -11.87 8.20 12.38
N LEU A 18 -10.54 8.26 12.29
CA LEU A 18 -9.68 8.12 13.46
C LEU A 18 -9.83 9.30 14.43
N ASP A 19 -10.14 10.50 13.93
CA ASP A 19 -10.36 11.69 14.75
C ASP A 19 -11.70 11.67 15.51
N GLU A 20 -12.64 10.81 15.10
CA GLU A 20 -13.93 10.63 15.75
C GLU A 20 -13.88 9.62 16.92
N VAL A 21 -12.74 8.98 17.17
CA VAL A 21 -12.57 7.96 18.21
C VAL A 21 -11.36 8.25 19.10
N ALA A 22 -11.39 7.72 20.33
CA ALA A 22 -10.27 7.84 21.27
C ALA A 22 -10.04 6.51 22.00
N ILE A 23 -8.79 6.23 22.36
CA ILE A 23 -8.44 5.10 23.22
C ILE A 23 -8.75 5.47 24.67
N VAL A 24 -9.51 4.62 25.36
CA VAL A 24 -9.91 4.86 26.76
C VAL A 24 -8.93 4.15 27.70
N PRO A 25 -8.22 4.89 28.58
CA PRO A 25 -7.41 4.27 29.63
C PRO A 25 -8.27 3.39 30.55
N SER A 26 -7.73 2.25 30.99
CA SER A 26 -8.46 1.32 31.85
C SER A 26 -7.75 1.13 33.21
N ARG A 27 -7.52 -0.11 33.64
CA ARG A 27 -7.26 -0.44 35.06
C ARG A 27 -5.83 -0.22 35.52
N ARG A 28 -4.83 -0.55 34.69
CA ARG A 28 -3.41 -0.57 35.08
C ARG A 28 -2.58 0.07 34.00
N THR A 29 -1.62 0.89 34.41
CA THR A 29 -0.59 1.46 33.54
C THR A 29 0.62 0.54 33.53
N ARG A 30 1.42 0.67 32.47
CA ARG A 30 2.74 0.04 32.30
C ARG A 30 3.72 1.16 31.98
N ASP A 31 4.98 0.96 32.35
CA ASP A 31 6.03 1.88 31.92
C ASP A 31 6.23 1.73 30.40
N ALA A 32 6.53 2.85 29.73
CA ALA A 32 6.56 2.88 28.28
C ALA A 32 7.67 1.99 27.69
N ASP A 33 8.76 1.83 28.43
CA ASP A 33 9.89 0.95 28.11
C ASP A 33 9.59 -0.54 28.31
N GLU A 34 8.47 -0.91 28.95
CA GLU A 34 7.98 -2.29 29.03
C GLU A 34 7.08 -2.70 27.84
N VAL A 35 6.77 -1.77 26.93
CA VAL A 35 5.87 -2.05 25.79
C VAL A 35 6.66 -2.63 24.63
N GLU A 36 6.29 -3.86 24.22
CA GLU A 36 6.84 -4.46 23.01
C GLU A 36 6.12 -3.93 21.76
N THR A 37 6.88 -3.26 20.89
CA THR A 37 6.41 -2.76 19.59
C THR A 37 6.84 -3.62 18.42
N SER A 38 7.50 -4.75 18.70
CA SER A 38 8.00 -5.64 17.66
C SER A 38 6.83 -6.15 16.81
N TRP A 39 7.10 -6.34 15.52
CA TRP A 39 6.12 -6.86 14.59
C TRP A 39 6.78 -7.92 13.72
N GLN A 40 6.18 -9.11 13.72
CA GLN A 40 6.57 -10.19 12.83
C GLN A 40 5.53 -10.32 11.71
N ILE A 41 6.00 -10.49 10.47
CA ILE A 41 5.20 -10.92 9.33
C ILE A 41 5.95 -12.00 8.58
N ASP A 42 5.33 -13.17 8.46
CA ASP A 42 5.99 -14.36 7.92
C ASP A 42 7.33 -14.63 8.66
N ALA A 43 8.44 -14.78 7.94
CA ALA A 43 9.78 -14.95 8.51
C ALA A 43 10.49 -13.64 8.92
N TYR A 44 9.89 -12.47 8.65
CA TYR A 44 10.53 -11.18 8.87
C TYR A 44 10.09 -10.52 10.17
N GLN A 45 11.05 -10.02 10.94
CA GLN A 45 10.81 -9.34 12.21
C GLN A 45 11.30 -7.89 12.13
N PHE A 46 10.47 -7.00 12.66
CA PHE A 46 10.69 -5.57 12.75
C PHE A 46 10.61 -5.15 14.22
N ASP A 47 11.41 -4.15 14.62
CA ASP A 47 11.36 -3.59 15.98
C ASP A 47 10.17 -2.66 16.18
N ILE A 48 9.68 -2.07 15.08
CA ILE A 48 8.50 -1.20 15.06
C ILE A 48 7.50 -1.64 13.97
N PRO A 49 6.18 -1.45 14.18
CA PRO A 49 5.15 -1.89 13.24
C PRO A 49 4.92 -0.84 12.15
N VAL A 50 5.97 -0.42 11.45
CA VAL A 50 5.94 0.69 10.49
C VAL A 50 6.55 0.30 9.15
N ILE A 51 5.74 0.41 8.09
CA ILE A 51 6.20 0.37 6.69
C ILE A 51 5.93 1.73 6.05
N ALA A 52 6.97 2.35 5.50
CA ALA A 52 6.82 3.58 4.75
C ALA A 52 6.12 3.34 3.40
N ALA A 53 5.23 4.25 3.03
CA ALA A 53 4.36 4.10 1.86
C ALA A 53 5.16 4.05 0.55
N PRO A 54 4.74 3.25 -0.44
CA PRO A 54 5.40 3.14 -1.73
C PRO A 54 5.09 4.33 -2.64
N LEU A 55 5.64 5.48 -2.29
CA LEU A 55 5.53 6.73 -3.05
C LEU A 55 6.93 7.25 -3.29
N ASP A 56 7.24 7.76 -4.49
CA ASP A 56 8.59 8.23 -4.83
C ASP A 56 9.10 9.35 -3.91
N GLY A 57 8.20 10.21 -3.43
CA GLY A 57 8.49 11.26 -2.46
C GLY A 57 8.63 10.78 -1.01
N VAL A 58 8.49 9.47 -0.75
CA VAL A 58 8.59 8.86 0.58
C VAL A 58 9.68 7.78 0.57
N SER A 59 9.56 6.78 -0.30
CA SER A 59 10.36 5.56 -0.28
C SER A 59 11.34 5.51 -1.45
N SER A 60 12.56 5.96 -1.17
CA SER A 60 13.76 5.72 -1.99
C SER A 60 14.55 4.52 -1.46
N PRO A 61 15.55 3.99 -2.19
CA PRO A 61 16.51 3.05 -1.62
C PRO A 61 17.16 3.55 -0.34
N ALA A 62 17.58 4.82 -0.32
CA ALA A 62 18.14 5.46 0.87
C ALA A 62 17.13 5.49 2.05
N THR A 63 15.86 5.80 1.78
CA THR A 63 14.80 5.73 2.80
C THR A 63 14.60 4.31 3.31
N ALA A 64 14.60 3.31 2.42
CA ALA A 64 14.43 1.91 2.80
C ALA A 64 15.56 1.43 3.72
N ILE A 65 16.80 1.80 3.41
CA ILE A 65 17.98 1.51 4.24
C ILE A 65 17.83 2.16 5.61
N GLU A 66 17.45 3.44 5.65
CA GLU A 66 17.32 4.16 6.92
C GLU A 66 16.15 3.64 7.75
N MET A 67 15.02 3.30 7.12
CA MET A 67 13.90 2.64 7.80
C MET A 67 14.30 1.29 8.39
N GLY A 68 15.12 0.51 7.68
CA GLY A 68 15.68 -0.74 8.21
C GLY A 68 16.53 -0.52 9.47
N ARG A 69 17.37 0.52 9.49
CA ARG A 69 18.16 0.89 10.68
C ARG A 69 17.31 1.35 11.86
N LEU A 70 16.17 1.98 11.57
CA LEU A 70 15.19 2.41 12.58
C LEU A 70 14.25 1.27 13.02
N GLY A 71 14.45 0.05 12.50
CA GLY A 71 13.70 -1.14 12.88
C GLY A 71 12.36 -1.34 12.16
N GLY A 72 12.09 -0.59 11.09
CA GLY A 72 10.92 -0.73 10.23
C GLY A 72 11.30 -1.13 8.80
N ALA A 73 10.42 -0.82 7.83
CA ALA A 73 10.69 -1.03 6.41
C ALA A 73 10.18 0.12 5.54
N ALA A 74 10.62 0.17 4.28
CA ALA A 74 10.04 1.04 3.26
C ALA A 74 9.83 0.24 1.97
N ALA A 75 8.65 0.37 1.37
CA ALA A 75 8.37 -0.27 0.09
C ALA A 75 8.77 0.64 -1.07
N VAL A 76 9.73 0.23 -1.90
CA VAL A 76 10.09 0.97 -3.12
C VAL A 76 9.12 0.59 -4.23
N HIS A 77 8.54 1.59 -4.92
CA HIS A 77 7.56 1.35 -5.97
C HIS A 77 8.25 1.00 -7.30
N ALA A 78 8.01 -0.21 -7.81
CA ALA A 78 8.61 -0.71 -9.06
C ALA A 78 8.19 0.11 -10.29
N GLU A 79 6.99 0.70 -10.27
CA GLU A 79 6.53 1.64 -11.30
C GLU A 79 6.87 3.11 -11.00
N GLY A 80 7.62 3.37 -9.93
CA GLY A 80 8.04 4.71 -9.52
C GLY A 80 9.25 5.23 -10.31
N LEU A 81 9.68 6.45 -10.01
CA LEU A 81 10.81 7.12 -10.66
C LEU A 81 12.13 6.39 -10.40
N TRP A 82 12.30 5.79 -9.23
CA TRP A 82 13.49 5.01 -8.85
C TRP A 82 13.77 3.81 -9.78
N CYS A 83 12.75 3.34 -10.50
CA CYS A 83 12.87 2.26 -11.48
C CYS A 83 12.64 2.73 -12.93
N ARG A 84 12.51 4.04 -13.17
CA ARG A 84 12.42 4.64 -14.52
C ARG A 84 13.68 5.42 -14.89
N TYR A 85 14.41 5.91 -13.89
CA TYR A 85 15.64 6.70 -14.04
C TYR A 85 16.75 6.11 -13.19
N GLU A 86 17.97 6.12 -13.73
CA GLU A 86 19.18 5.70 -13.01
C GLU A 86 19.41 6.58 -11.77
N ASP A 87 19.18 7.88 -11.91
CA ASP A 87 19.08 8.84 -10.81
C ASP A 87 17.85 9.74 -11.03
N PRO A 88 16.78 9.60 -10.22
CA PRO A 88 15.59 10.44 -10.33
C PRO A 88 15.69 11.77 -9.56
N THR A 89 16.84 12.10 -8.96
CA THR A 89 16.98 13.25 -8.04
C THR A 89 16.54 14.58 -8.67
N ASP A 90 17.06 14.92 -9.85
CA ASP A 90 16.70 16.16 -10.55
C ASP A 90 15.21 16.22 -10.90
N VAL A 91 14.65 15.08 -11.31
CA VAL A 91 13.23 14.94 -11.65
C VAL A 91 12.34 15.09 -10.41
N LEU A 92 12.78 14.57 -9.26
CA LEU A 92 12.09 14.74 -7.98
C LEU A 92 12.10 16.20 -7.52
N PHE A 93 13.22 16.90 -7.68
CA PHE A 93 13.29 18.34 -7.41
C PHE A 93 12.38 19.14 -8.33
N GLU A 94 12.33 18.80 -9.63
CA GLU A 94 11.39 19.42 -10.57
C GLU A 94 9.94 19.24 -10.12
N ILE A 95 9.53 18.03 -9.70
CA ILE A 95 8.17 17.77 -9.18
C ILE A 95 7.90 18.60 -7.92
N ALA A 96 8.87 18.71 -7.02
CA ALA A 96 8.73 19.51 -5.80
C ALA A 96 8.50 20.99 -6.12
N GLU A 97 9.24 21.56 -7.08
CA GLU A 97 9.08 22.93 -7.54
C GLU A 97 7.71 23.16 -8.21
N LEU A 98 7.30 22.26 -9.11
CA LEU A 98 5.98 22.31 -9.76
C LEU A 98 4.85 22.29 -8.72
N THR A 99 5.02 21.51 -7.65
CA THR A 99 4.04 21.41 -6.56
C THR A 99 4.02 22.67 -5.70
N ALA A 100 5.18 23.27 -5.41
CA ALA A 100 5.29 24.51 -4.64
C ALA A 100 4.66 25.71 -5.36
N GLN A 101 4.62 25.71 -6.69
CA GLN A 101 3.95 26.74 -7.50
C GLN A 101 2.41 26.64 -7.48
N ARG A 102 1.84 25.62 -6.82
CA ARG A 102 0.37 25.46 -6.78
C ARG A 102 -0.28 26.62 -6.03
N GLY A 103 -1.09 27.41 -6.74
CA GLY A 103 -1.80 28.55 -6.17
C GLY A 103 -0.99 29.86 -6.12
N SER A 104 0.25 29.88 -6.63
CA SER A 104 1.09 31.10 -6.69
C SER A 104 0.75 32.02 -7.86
N GLY A 105 -0.17 31.63 -8.75
CA GLY A 105 -0.49 32.34 -9.99
C GLY A 105 0.56 32.14 -11.11
N GLN A 106 1.66 31.43 -10.85
CA GLN A 106 2.62 31.00 -11.86
C GLN A 106 2.28 29.60 -12.38
N GLY A 107 2.24 29.46 -13.71
CA GLY A 107 1.94 28.20 -14.40
C GLY A 107 0.48 27.74 -14.26
N SER A 108 -0.08 27.23 -15.36
CA SER A 108 -1.40 26.60 -15.38
C SER A 108 -1.39 25.26 -14.65
N GLU A 109 -2.49 24.90 -13.99
CA GLU A 109 -2.66 23.56 -13.40
C GLU A 109 -2.53 22.46 -14.46
N THR A 110 -3.01 22.73 -15.68
CA THR A 110 -2.89 21.82 -16.82
C THR A 110 -1.44 21.58 -17.21
N GLU A 111 -0.58 22.61 -17.19
CA GLU A 111 0.85 22.47 -17.52
C GLU A 111 1.55 21.59 -16.50
N ARG A 112 1.29 21.81 -15.20
CA ARG A 112 1.83 20.97 -14.11
C ARG A 112 1.41 19.50 -14.25
N ILE A 113 0.12 19.25 -14.49
CA ILE A 113 -0.40 17.88 -14.67
C ILE A 113 0.22 17.23 -15.91
N THR A 114 0.35 17.98 -17.00
CA THR A 114 0.95 17.48 -18.25
C THR A 114 2.41 17.10 -18.01
N ARG A 115 3.19 17.98 -17.38
CA ARG A 115 4.59 17.71 -17.08
C ARG A 115 4.79 16.51 -16.16
N MET A 116 3.95 16.39 -15.12
CA MET A 116 3.98 15.23 -14.23
C MET A 116 3.70 13.92 -15.00
N ARG A 117 2.75 13.93 -15.95
CA ARG A 117 2.46 12.76 -16.80
C ARG A 117 3.62 12.42 -17.73
N GLU A 118 4.30 13.41 -18.29
CA GLU A 118 5.48 13.18 -19.13
C GLU A 118 6.59 12.49 -18.34
N ILE A 119 6.90 12.98 -17.14
CA ILE A 119 7.88 12.36 -16.24
C ILE A 119 7.54 10.88 -15.98
N TYR A 120 6.29 10.58 -15.62
CA TYR A 120 5.88 9.20 -15.34
C TYR A 120 5.64 8.34 -16.60
N SER A 121 5.76 8.90 -17.81
CA SER A 121 5.58 8.17 -19.06
C SER A 121 6.82 7.37 -19.49
N SER A 122 8.01 7.73 -18.98
CA SER A 122 9.25 6.99 -19.24
C SER A 122 9.11 5.54 -18.79
N ALA A 123 9.48 4.57 -19.63
CA ALA A 123 9.27 3.15 -19.32
C ALA A 123 10.00 2.72 -18.05
N VAL A 124 9.38 1.78 -17.31
CA VAL A 124 10.05 1.10 -16.20
C VAL A 124 11.20 0.27 -16.77
N GLN A 125 12.38 0.37 -16.16
CA GLN A 125 13.58 -0.36 -16.54
C GLN A 125 13.78 -1.55 -15.58
N PRO A 126 13.64 -2.80 -16.03
CA PRO A 126 13.77 -3.97 -15.18
C PRO A 126 15.10 -4.08 -14.44
N ASP A 127 16.20 -3.67 -15.07
CA ASP A 127 17.53 -3.73 -14.46
C ASP A 127 17.66 -2.79 -13.25
N LEU A 128 16.94 -1.67 -13.27
CA LEU A 128 16.90 -0.76 -12.12
C LEU A 128 16.16 -1.39 -10.93
N ILE A 129 15.12 -2.21 -11.16
CA ILE A 129 14.44 -2.95 -10.07
C ILE A 129 15.46 -3.84 -9.35
N ALA A 130 16.24 -4.62 -10.11
CA ALA A 130 17.28 -5.48 -9.55
C ALA A 130 18.36 -4.66 -8.83
N GLN A 131 18.78 -3.53 -9.41
CA GLN A 131 19.75 -2.63 -8.78
C GLN A 131 19.25 -2.08 -7.44
N ARG A 132 17.99 -1.62 -7.35
CA ARG A 132 17.41 -1.10 -6.09
C ARG A 132 17.32 -2.18 -5.02
N VAL A 133 16.95 -3.40 -5.41
CA VAL A 133 16.94 -4.54 -4.50
C VAL A 133 18.35 -4.83 -3.97
N SER A 134 19.36 -4.89 -4.84
CA SER A 134 20.76 -5.13 -4.44
C SER A 134 21.26 -4.06 -3.49
N GLU A 135 21.01 -2.79 -3.79
CA GLU A 135 21.42 -1.64 -2.99
C GLU A 135 20.88 -1.71 -1.55
N ILE A 136 19.59 -2.01 -1.39
CA ILE A 136 18.94 -2.12 -0.07
C ILE A 136 19.46 -3.36 0.68
N ARG A 137 19.61 -4.49 -0.03
CA ARG A 137 20.05 -5.76 0.55
C ARG A 137 21.50 -5.70 1.04
N GLU A 138 22.40 -5.13 0.26
CA GLU A 138 23.82 -4.98 0.61
C GLU A 138 24.02 -4.12 1.86
N ALA A 139 23.10 -3.18 2.11
CA ALA A 139 23.07 -2.38 3.32
C ALA A 139 22.45 -3.11 4.54
N GLY A 140 21.95 -4.34 4.37
CA GLY A 140 21.38 -5.17 5.42
C GLY A 140 19.94 -4.85 5.81
N ALA A 141 19.22 -4.06 5.01
CA ALA A 141 17.82 -3.73 5.27
C ALA A 141 16.86 -4.71 4.57
N THR A 142 15.67 -4.91 5.15
CA THR A 142 14.62 -5.72 4.52
C THR A 142 14.13 -5.07 3.23
N VAL A 143 14.17 -5.82 2.14
CA VAL A 143 13.81 -5.36 0.80
C VAL A 143 12.31 -5.51 0.57
N CYS A 144 11.58 -4.40 0.55
CA CYS A 144 10.16 -4.38 0.19
C CYS A 144 9.97 -3.72 -1.18
N ILE A 145 9.33 -4.43 -2.13
CA ILE A 145 9.01 -3.88 -3.47
C ILE A 145 7.51 -3.82 -3.65
N ALA A 146 7.00 -2.69 -4.14
CA ALA A 146 5.59 -2.48 -4.42
C ALA A 146 5.29 -2.43 -5.92
N VAL A 147 4.13 -2.94 -6.32
CA VAL A 147 3.62 -2.91 -7.69
C VAL A 147 2.09 -2.76 -7.66
N THR A 148 1.51 -2.10 -8.67
CA THR A 148 0.06 -2.03 -8.79
C THR A 148 -0.51 -3.34 -9.36
N PRO A 149 -1.78 -3.67 -9.08
CA PRO A 149 -2.44 -4.81 -9.71
C PRO A 149 -2.34 -4.79 -11.25
N ALA A 150 -2.49 -3.62 -11.88
CA ALA A 150 -2.47 -3.48 -13.33
C ALA A 150 -1.12 -3.83 -13.97
N SER A 151 -0.01 -3.57 -13.29
CA SER A 151 1.34 -3.86 -13.81
C SER A 151 1.97 -5.11 -13.19
N THR A 152 1.23 -5.82 -12.32
CA THR A 152 1.74 -7.01 -11.64
C THR A 152 2.16 -8.05 -12.67
N GLU A 153 1.29 -8.39 -13.63
CA GLU A 153 1.59 -9.44 -14.62
C GLU A 153 2.86 -9.16 -15.44
N SER A 154 3.06 -7.91 -15.88
CA SER A 154 4.18 -7.54 -16.73
C SER A 154 5.52 -7.40 -15.97
N LEU A 155 5.48 -6.96 -14.71
CA LEU A 155 6.70 -6.71 -13.92
C LEU A 155 7.07 -7.87 -12.99
N LEU A 156 6.16 -8.81 -12.71
CA LEU A 156 6.37 -9.84 -11.70
C LEU A 156 7.63 -10.67 -11.94
N SER A 157 7.90 -11.08 -13.19
CA SER A 157 9.07 -11.91 -13.50
C SER A 157 10.38 -11.19 -13.17
N HIS A 158 10.43 -9.87 -13.39
CA HIS A 158 11.58 -9.03 -13.06
C HIS A 158 11.71 -8.81 -11.56
N ILE A 159 10.59 -8.57 -10.87
CA ILE A 159 10.57 -8.38 -9.42
C ILE A 159 10.98 -9.67 -8.70
N VAL A 160 10.38 -10.82 -9.03
CA VAL A 160 10.70 -12.11 -8.39
C VAL A 160 12.15 -12.50 -8.63
N ARG A 161 12.69 -12.26 -9.83
CA ARG A 161 14.10 -12.52 -10.14
C ARG A 161 15.06 -11.64 -9.34
N ALA A 162 14.63 -10.45 -8.93
CA ALA A 162 15.40 -9.60 -8.02
C ALA A 162 15.35 -10.11 -6.56
N GLU A 163 14.48 -11.08 -6.26
CA GLU A 163 14.34 -11.73 -4.95
C GLU A 163 14.10 -10.73 -3.81
N PRO A 164 13.02 -9.91 -3.82
CA PRO A 164 12.70 -9.08 -2.67
C PRO A 164 12.28 -9.94 -1.47
N ASP A 165 12.44 -9.37 -0.28
CA ASP A 165 12.04 -10.03 0.97
C ASP A 165 10.51 -10.00 1.16
N LEU A 166 9.87 -8.90 0.74
CA LEU A 166 8.42 -8.69 0.76
C LEU A 166 7.94 -8.09 -0.56
N LEU A 167 6.82 -8.60 -1.08
CA LEU A 167 6.12 -8.04 -2.24
C LEU A 167 4.84 -7.33 -1.79
N VAL A 168 4.62 -6.12 -2.27
CA VAL A 168 3.42 -5.34 -1.99
C VAL A 168 2.62 -5.14 -3.27
N ILE A 169 1.47 -5.80 -3.41
CA ILE A 169 0.53 -5.54 -4.51
C ILE A 169 -0.49 -4.51 -4.03
N HIS A 170 -0.29 -3.25 -4.43
CA HIS A 170 -1.05 -2.13 -3.90
C HIS A 170 -1.66 -1.24 -4.98
N GLY A 171 -2.98 -1.08 -4.94
CA GLY A 171 -3.74 -0.09 -5.69
C GLY A 171 -4.73 0.64 -4.78
N THR A 172 -5.32 1.74 -5.24
CA THR A 172 -6.31 2.51 -4.46
C THR A 172 -7.47 1.64 -3.96
N VAL A 173 -7.95 0.73 -4.81
CA VAL A 173 -8.94 -0.30 -4.49
C VAL A 173 -8.50 -1.58 -5.17
N THR A 174 -8.36 -2.65 -4.41
CA THR A 174 -7.94 -3.96 -4.93
C THR A 174 -8.95 -5.03 -4.53
N SER A 175 -9.37 -5.83 -5.50
CA SER A 175 -10.21 -7.02 -5.31
C SER A 175 -9.39 -8.28 -5.56
N ALA A 176 -9.77 -9.39 -4.93
CA ALA A 176 -9.11 -10.69 -5.11
C ALA A 176 -9.26 -11.23 -6.55
N GLU A 177 -10.37 -10.88 -7.21
CA GLU A 177 -10.68 -11.29 -8.58
C GLU A 177 -10.95 -10.04 -9.41
N HIS A 178 -10.40 -10.01 -10.62
CA HIS A 178 -10.73 -9.02 -11.64
C HIS A 178 -11.54 -9.70 -12.74
N LEU A 179 -12.59 -9.04 -13.22
CA LEU A 179 -13.42 -9.54 -14.32
C LEU A 179 -13.23 -8.61 -15.52
N THR A 180 -12.96 -9.21 -16.68
CA THR A 180 -12.81 -8.48 -17.94
C THR A 180 -13.51 -9.25 -19.05
N ASP A 181 -14.23 -8.53 -19.91
CA ASP A 181 -14.78 -9.08 -21.17
C ASP A 181 -13.74 -8.98 -22.31
N GLY A 182 -12.52 -8.50 -22.00
CA GLY A 182 -11.45 -8.26 -22.96
C GLY A 182 -10.70 -9.52 -23.40
N ALA A 183 -9.71 -9.32 -24.29
CA ALA A 183 -8.90 -10.39 -24.88
C ALA A 183 -7.72 -10.88 -24.02
N HIS A 184 -7.53 -10.34 -22.81
CA HIS A 184 -6.44 -10.73 -21.91
C HIS A 184 -6.99 -11.45 -20.68
N GLU A 185 -6.20 -12.36 -20.12
CA GLU A 185 -6.55 -13.08 -18.91
C GLU A 185 -6.53 -12.12 -17.71
N PRO A 186 -7.58 -12.08 -16.88
CA PRO A 186 -7.59 -11.21 -15.72
C PRO A 186 -6.60 -11.69 -14.66
N LEU A 187 -6.08 -10.74 -13.87
CA LEU A 187 -5.26 -11.05 -12.72
C LEU A 187 -6.06 -11.84 -11.67
N ASP A 188 -5.68 -13.11 -11.47
CA ASP A 188 -6.15 -13.94 -10.35
C ASP A 188 -5.12 -13.89 -9.22
N LEU A 189 -5.39 -13.06 -8.20
CA LEU A 189 -4.51 -12.92 -7.05
C LEU A 189 -4.44 -14.19 -6.21
N LYS A 190 -5.48 -15.02 -6.18
CA LYS A 190 -5.47 -16.28 -5.42
C LYS A 190 -4.49 -17.27 -6.02
N HIS A 191 -4.47 -17.39 -7.35
CA HIS A 191 -3.51 -18.26 -8.00
C HIS A 191 -2.10 -17.67 -7.97
N LEU A 192 -1.98 -16.35 -8.14
CA LEU A 192 -0.69 -15.65 -8.11
C LEU A 192 0.00 -15.71 -6.74
N VAL A 193 -0.68 -15.32 -5.67
CA VAL A 193 -0.03 -15.22 -4.35
C VAL A 193 0.45 -16.59 -3.87
N ARG A 194 -0.30 -17.66 -4.13
CA ARG A 194 0.06 -19.02 -3.70
C ARG A 194 1.24 -19.64 -4.44
N ARG A 195 1.60 -19.14 -5.62
CA ARG A 195 2.77 -19.64 -6.38
C ARG A 195 4.06 -18.89 -6.04
N LEU A 196 3.96 -17.79 -5.30
CA LEU A 196 5.11 -16.98 -4.93
C LEU A 196 5.65 -17.48 -3.59
N GLU A 197 6.98 -17.62 -3.53
CA GLU A 197 7.68 -17.95 -2.27
C GLU A 197 7.88 -16.69 -1.40
N VAL A 198 7.87 -15.51 -2.03
CA VAL A 198 7.94 -14.23 -1.32
C VAL A 198 6.59 -13.91 -0.65
N PRO A 199 6.57 -13.55 0.65
CA PRO A 199 5.35 -13.12 1.32
C PRO A 199 4.76 -11.86 0.66
N VAL A 200 3.45 -11.89 0.41
CA VAL A 200 2.75 -10.83 -0.32
C VAL A 200 1.80 -10.06 0.59
N LEU A 201 1.98 -8.75 0.63
CA LEU A 201 1.02 -7.77 1.16
C LEU A 201 0.09 -7.31 0.04
N VAL A 202 -1.23 -7.30 0.26
CA VAL A 202 -2.20 -6.93 -0.78
C VAL A 202 -3.22 -5.90 -0.30
N GLY A 203 -3.51 -4.88 -1.10
CA GLY A 203 -4.63 -3.94 -0.85
C GLY A 203 -4.63 -2.78 -1.84
N GLY A 204 -5.27 -1.65 -1.60
CA GLY A 204 -6.10 -1.27 -0.45
C GLY A 204 -7.52 -1.84 -0.53
N CYS A 205 -8.07 -2.15 0.64
CA CYS A 205 -9.47 -2.52 0.81
C CYS A 205 -10.14 -1.67 1.88
N ALA A 206 -11.46 -1.58 1.85
CA ALA A 206 -12.22 -0.76 2.78
C ALA A 206 -13.51 -1.46 3.28
N SER A 207 -13.66 -2.76 3.06
CA SER A 207 -14.83 -3.52 3.52
C SER A 207 -14.43 -4.88 4.05
N TYR A 208 -15.29 -5.43 4.91
CA TYR A 208 -15.15 -6.78 5.44
C TYR A 208 -15.00 -7.83 4.33
N GLN A 209 -15.86 -7.78 3.31
CA GLN A 209 -15.85 -8.78 2.22
C GLN A 209 -14.55 -8.70 1.41
N ALA A 210 -14.11 -7.49 1.07
CA ALA A 210 -12.88 -7.29 0.31
C ALA A 210 -11.67 -7.79 1.11
N ALA A 211 -11.55 -7.41 2.40
CA ALA A 211 -10.48 -7.88 3.27
C ALA A 211 -10.47 -9.42 3.39
N LEU A 212 -11.62 -10.05 3.64
CA LEU A 212 -11.73 -11.51 3.76
C LEU A 212 -11.31 -12.22 2.46
N HIS A 213 -11.72 -11.69 1.30
CA HIS A 213 -11.35 -12.26 0.01
C HIS A 213 -9.86 -12.11 -0.27
N LEU A 214 -9.26 -10.96 0.04
CA LEU A 214 -7.81 -10.76 -0.07
C LEU A 214 -7.03 -11.69 0.87
N MET A 215 -7.49 -11.90 2.11
CA MET A 215 -6.84 -12.87 3.02
C MET A 215 -6.89 -14.30 2.44
N ARG A 216 -8.00 -14.68 1.80
CA ARG A 216 -8.17 -16.03 1.20
C ARG A 216 -7.31 -16.28 -0.03
N THR A 217 -6.70 -15.24 -0.62
CA THR A 217 -5.70 -15.45 -1.68
C THR A 217 -4.46 -16.15 -1.15
N GLY A 218 -4.16 -16.00 0.15
CA GLY A 218 -2.91 -16.44 0.77
C GLY A 218 -1.96 -15.28 1.08
N ALA A 219 -2.44 -14.03 1.01
CA ALA A 219 -1.65 -12.86 1.38
C ALA A 219 -1.16 -12.97 2.83
N ALA A 220 0.09 -12.58 3.06
CA ALA A 220 0.68 -12.48 4.41
C ALA A 220 0.10 -11.31 5.19
N GLY A 221 -0.37 -10.27 4.50
CA GLY A 221 -1.06 -9.13 5.11
C GLY A 221 -1.96 -8.38 4.15
N VAL A 222 -2.91 -7.63 4.69
CA VAL A 222 -3.88 -6.84 3.91
C VAL A 222 -3.78 -5.36 4.25
N LEU A 223 -3.57 -4.54 3.22
CA LEU A 223 -3.56 -3.08 3.36
C LEU A 223 -4.99 -2.55 3.38
N VAL A 224 -5.30 -1.71 4.39
CA VAL A 224 -6.65 -1.20 4.64
C VAL A 224 -6.69 0.32 4.45
N GLY A 225 -7.58 0.77 3.58
CA GLY A 225 -7.85 2.17 3.31
C GLY A 225 -8.24 2.41 1.85
N VAL A 226 -9.32 3.15 1.64
CA VAL A 226 -9.72 3.68 0.33
C VAL A 226 -10.10 5.14 0.52
N GLY A 227 -9.26 6.06 0.04
CA GLY A 227 -9.45 7.50 0.19
C GLY A 227 -8.95 8.21 1.47
N PRO A 228 -8.44 7.57 2.56
CA PRO A 228 -8.10 8.29 3.79
C PRO A 228 -6.76 9.03 3.72
N GLY A 229 -5.93 8.75 2.70
CA GLY A 229 -4.62 9.37 2.56
C GLY A 229 -4.74 10.87 2.29
N VAL A 230 -3.86 11.67 2.90
CA VAL A 230 -3.86 13.14 2.75
C VAL A 230 -3.73 13.58 1.29
N ALA A 231 -2.97 12.82 0.48
CA ALA A 231 -2.82 13.07 -0.95
C ALA A 231 -3.96 12.48 -1.82
N SER A 232 -4.84 11.66 -1.24
CA SER A 232 -5.90 11.01 -1.99
C SER A 232 -7.03 11.98 -2.33
N THR A 233 -7.52 11.89 -3.56
CA THR A 233 -8.70 12.64 -4.02
C THR A 233 -9.89 11.73 -4.29
N THR A 234 -9.78 10.43 -4.02
CA THR A 234 -10.78 9.40 -4.34
C THR A 234 -12.17 9.74 -3.78
N GLY A 235 -12.26 10.08 -2.51
CA GLY A 235 -13.55 10.44 -1.90
C GLY A 235 -14.16 11.70 -2.50
N ARG A 236 -13.33 12.70 -2.83
CA ARG A 236 -13.77 13.98 -3.41
C ARG A 236 -14.18 13.85 -4.88
N VAL A 237 -13.47 13.05 -5.66
CA VAL A 237 -13.65 12.94 -7.12
C VAL A 237 -14.61 11.83 -7.50
N LEU A 238 -14.51 10.66 -6.85
CA LEU A 238 -15.32 9.48 -7.19
C LEU A 238 -16.51 9.30 -6.24
N GLY A 239 -16.53 9.98 -5.09
CA GLY A 239 -17.54 9.73 -4.04
C GLY A 239 -17.38 8.35 -3.37
N VAL A 240 -16.22 7.72 -3.52
CA VAL A 240 -15.93 6.37 -3.00
C VAL A 240 -14.93 6.45 -1.85
N GLY A 241 -15.28 5.81 -0.73
CA GLY A 241 -14.39 5.67 0.42
C GLY A 241 -15.11 5.07 1.63
N ASN A 242 -14.34 4.73 2.66
CA ASN A 242 -14.87 4.34 3.97
C ASN A 242 -13.99 5.01 5.05
N PRO A 243 -14.57 5.67 6.06
CA PRO A 243 -13.79 6.24 7.16
C PRO A 243 -12.84 5.22 7.82
N GLN A 244 -11.60 5.64 8.07
CA GLN A 244 -10.48 4.72 8.34
C GLN A 244 -10.66 3.86 9.59
N ALA A 245 -11.20 4.41 10.69
CA ALA A 245 -11.42 3.61 11.91
C ALA A 245 -12.44 2.49 11.65
N THR A 246 -13.47 2.77 10.86
CA THR A 246 -14.47 1.76 10.46
C THR A 246 -13.86 0.72 9.51
N ALA A 247 -13.08 1.15 8.52
CA ALA A 247 -12.41 0.23 7.59
C ALA A 247 -11.47 -0.73 8.31
N ILE A 248 -10.65 -0.25 9.26
CA ILE A 248 -9.75 -1.07 10.07
C ILE A 248 -10.54 -2.06 10.93
N ALA A 249 -11.62 -1.63 11.58
CA ALA A 249 -12.45 -2.50 12.41
C ALA A 249 -13.11 -3.62 11.58
N ASP A 250 -13.61 -3.31 10.39
CA ASP A 250 -14.20 -4.29 9.47
C ASP A 250 -13.16 -5.29 8.96
N ALA A 251 -11.97 -4.83 8.57
CA ALA A 251 -10.87 -5.70 8.15
C ALA A 251 -10.38 -6.59 9.30
N ARG A 252 -10.30 -6.07 10.53
CA ARG A 252 -9.99 -6.88 11.72
C ARG A 252 -11.04 -7.96 11.96
N ALA A 253 -12.32 -7.66 11.76
CA ALA A 253 -13.38 -8.66 11.88
C ALA A 253 -13.23 -9.76 10.81
N ALA A 254 -12.89 -9.38 9.57
CA ALA A 254 -12.57 -10.33 8.50
C ALA A 254 -11.37 -11.21 8.85
N ARG A 255 -10.32 -10.63 9.44
CA ARG A 255 -9.13 -11.36 9.91
C ARG A 255 -9.47 -12.41 10.95
N MET A 256 -10.31 -12.08 11.94
CA MET A 256 -10.72 -13.07 12.95
C MET A 256 -11.53 -14.19 12.32
N ARG A 257 -12.44 -13.86 11.39
CA ARG A 257 -13.18 -14.89 10.67
C ARG A 257 -12.25 -15.80 9.87
N HIS A 258 -11.27 -15.23 9.17
CA HIS A 258 -10.28 -16.00 8.42
C HIS A 258 -9.48 -16.92 9.35
N LEU A 259 -8.98 -16.40 10.47
CA LEU A 259 -8.25 -17.16 11.47
C LEU A 259 -9.08 -18.33 12.03
N ASP A 260 -10.36 -18.09 12.34
CA ASP A 260 -11.27 -19.14 12.82
C ASP A 260 -11.51 -20.23 11.75
N GLU A 261 -11.53 -19.86 10.47
CA GLU A 261 -11.78 -20.78 9.34
C GLU A 261 -10.53 -21.58 8.92
N THR A 262 -9.34 -20.98 9.00
CA THR A 262 -8.11 -21.53 8.39
C THR A 262 -6.99 -21.83 9.39
N GLY A 263 -7.05 -21.26 10.60
CA GLY A 263 -5.94 -21.27 11.55
C GLY A 263 -4.77 -20.35 11.19
N VAL A 264 -4.87 -19.58 10.11
CA VAL A 264 -3.80 -18.69 9.62
C VAL A 264 -4.10 -17.25 10.02
N TYR A 265 -3.12 -16.59 10.63
CA TYR A 265 -3.18 -15.16 10.91
C TYR A 265 -2.65 -14.37 9.70
N VAL A 266 -3.46 -13.44 9.18
CA VAL A 266 -3.06 -12.52 8.13
C VAL A 266 -2.93 -11.13 8.73
N HIS A 267 -1.82 -10.44 8.50
CA HIS A 267 -1.53 -9.16 9.14
C HIS A 267 -2.47 -8.04 8.70
#